data_AF-U7KJB4-F1
#
_entry.id   AF-U7KJB4-F1
#
_cell.length_a   1.000
_cell.length_b   1.000
_cell.length_c   1.000
_cell.angle_alpha   90.00
_cell.angle_beta   90.00
_cell.angle_gamma   90.00
#
_symmetry.space_group_name_H-M   'P 1'
#
loop_
_entity.id
_entity.type
_entity.pdbx_description
1 polymer ?
#
loop_
_entity_poly.entity_id
_entity_poly.type
_entity_poly.pdbx_seq_one_letter_code
_entity_poly.pdbx_strand_id
1 'polypeptide(L)'
;MGWIKPLIGVAVLGGVVSMGVGAANSDERAVVNRVIDGDTIDVMLDGEKTRVRLLNIDTPEIGRNGKPSECLAEEAKEYLEGRLPQGTEVTLEYDEEKTDKYGRTLAGVFLGGDLVNADIAAEGLAVAKKIGANGKFYNEVKEAESGPRTKGTGVFGVSDECQVSSDKEMAESLQQAKSATAAAAGIGIIAANIDSDDDGGAAKALAQIDAARKGLDALRGRSDDRSEFQKAAYPEAPERLAKQMEKELSEHEEEIEEQVETAEREKAKEEERRERERESQEAAEREAAEREAERERRLAEEAAHVDATAPAAGSNSNTAGSQYVAPQPQKAPSVDTYTGCRAYGGNYAFTSVDKKGRAYAKIDCTTKQQIG
;
A
#
# COMPACT_ATOMS: atom_id res chain seq x y z
N MET A 1 100.09 -47.40 29.62
CA MET A 1 100.28 -46.72 28.32
C MET A 1 100.22 -47.82 27.26
N GLY A 2 99.16 -48.03 26.47
CA GLY A 2 98.19 -47.09 25.90
C GLY A 2 98.43 -47.06 24.39
N TRP A 3 97.60 -47.74 23.59
CA TRP A 3 97.17 -47.35 22.24
C TRP A 3 96.51 -48.51 21.48
N ILE A 4 95.22 -48.41 21.17
CA ILE A 4 94.63 -48.86 19.89
C ILE A 4 93.50 -47.88 19.51
N LYS A 5 93.52 -47.38 18.28
CA LYS A 5 92.42 -46.74 17.52
C LYS A 5 92.21 -47.60 16.23
N PRO A 6 91.17 -47.38 15.41
CA PRO A 6 89.74 -47.54 15.66
C PRO A 6 89.12 -48.55 14.66
N LEU A 7 87.91 -49.04 14.91
CA LEU A 7 87.15 -49.86 13.94
C LEU A 7 86.09 -49.02 13.23
N ILE A 8 86.11 -49.12 11.91
CA ILE A 8 85.10 -48.67 10.96
C ILE A 8 83.85 -49.55 11.13
N GLY A 9 82.68 -48.94 11.29
CA GLY A 9 81.39 -49.62 11.34
C GLY A 9 80.39 -48.92 10.43
N VAL A 10 80.10 -49.54 9.29
CA VAL A 10 79.01 -49.20 8.37
C VAL A 10 77.67 -49.49 9.07
N ALA A 11 76.77 -48.51 9.12
CA ALA A 11 75.40 -48.69 9.60
C ALA A 11 74.43 -48.58 8.43
N VAL A 12 73.81 -49.70 8.08
CA VAL A 12 72.56 -49.78 7.30
C VAL A 12 71.48 -50.19 8.28
N LEU A 13 70.48 -49.35 8.50
CA LEU A 13 69.17 -49.63 9.13
C LEU A 13 68.34 -48.38 8.78
N GLY A 14 67.27 -48.45 8.00
CA GLY A 14 66.10 -49.31 8.12
C GLY A 14 64.92 -48.36 8.17
N GLY A 15 64.28 -48.12 7.01
CA GLY A 15 63.17 -47.18 6.90
C GLY A 15 61.96 -47.66 7.70
N VAL A 16 61.38 -46.76 8.49
CA VAL A 16 60.03 -46.91 9.02
C VAL A 16 59.17 -45.89 8.28
N VAL A 17 58.35 -46.38 7.35
CA VAL A 17 57.26 -45.60 6.78
C VAL A 17 56.15 -45.59 7.85
N SER A 18 56.02 -44.48 8.55
CA SER A 18 54.80 -44.19 9.32
C SER A 18 53.67 -43.99 8.32
N MET A 19 52.83 -45.01 8.14
CA MET A 19 51.49 -44.84 7.63
C MET A 19 50.73 -43.98 8.63
N GLY A 20 50.55 -42.70 8.30
CA GLY A 20 49.60 -41.84 9.00
C GLY A 20 48.21 -42.47 8.84
N VAL A 21 47.65 -42.95 9.93
CA VAL A 21 46.23 -43.28 10.02
C VAL A 21 45.49 -41.96 9.81
N GLY A 22 44.81 -41.84 8.67
CA GLY A 22 43.91 -40.72 8.42
C GLY A 22 42.88 -40.66 9.56
N ALA A 23 42.68 -39.47 10.13
CA ALA A 23 41.59 -39.24 11.07
C ALA A 23 40.28 -39.58 10.35
N ALA A 24 39.73 -40.75 10.65
CA ALA A 24 38.38 -41.08 10.25
C ALA A 24 37.46 -40.10 10.99
N ASN A 25 36.82 -39.20 10.24
CA ASN A 25 35.64 -38.48 10.72
C ASN A 25 34.63 -39.55 11.14
N SER A 26 34.55 -39.79 12.44
CA SER A 26 33.65 -40.77 13.02
C SER A 26 32.31 -40.12 13.19
N ASP A 27 31.31 -40.72 12.58
CA ASP A 27 29.91 -40.43 12.83
C ASP A 27 29.61 -40.74 14.30
N GLU A 28 28.98 -39.79 15.00
CA GLU A 28 28.67 -39.91 16.43
C GLU A 28 27.16 -39.99 16.64
N ARG A 29 26.69 -40.91 17.49
CA ARG A 29 25.27 -41.00 17.83
C ARG A 29 24.94 -40.06 18.97
N ALA A 30 23.85 -39.30 18.83
CA ALA A 30 23.36 -38.41 19.85
C ALA A 30 21.84 -38.53 19.99
N VAL A 31 21.31 -38.13 21.14
CA VAL A 31 19.86 -38.10 21.38
C VAL A 31 19.39 -36.65 21.45
N VAL A 32 18.40 -36.28 20.65
CA VAL A 32 17.85 -34.92 20.64
C VAL A 32 17.25 -34.59 22.00
N ASN A 33 17.74 -33.53 22.63
CA ASN A 33 17.20 -33.03 23.89
C ASN A 33 16.16 -31.92 23.66
N ARG A 34 16.45 -30.96 22.76
CA ARG A 34 15.51 -29.86 22.42
C ARG A 34 15.95 -29.15 21.13
N VAL A 35 15.00 -28.67 20.34
CA VAL A 35 15.27 -27.73 19.23
C VAL A 35 15.34 -26.28 19.76
N ILE A 36 16.28 -25.50 19.26
CA ILE A 36 16.52 -24.12 19.71
C ILE A 36 15.90 -23.12 18.73
N ASP A 37 16.18 -23.31 17.44
CA ASP A 37 15.68 -22.57 16.28
C ASP A 37 15.84 -23.46 15.03
N GLY A 38 15.57 -22.95 13.83
CA GLY A 38 15.47 -23.74 12.59
C GLY A 38 16.75 -24.48 12.16
N ASP A 39 17.91 -24.15 12.73
CA ASP A 39 19.17 -24.79 12.39
C ASP A 39 20.05 -25.14 13.61
N THR A 40 19.49 -25.03 14.83
CA THR A 40 20.22 -25.32 16.05
C THR A 40 19.44 -26.26 16.96
N ILE A 41 20.11 -27.32 17.42
CA ILE A 41 19.57 -28.30 18.37
C ILE A 41 20.49 -28.45 19.59
N ASP A 42 19.90 -28.77 20.74
CA ASP A 42 20.61 -29.34 21.89
C ASP A 42 20.45 -30.86 21.85
N VAL A 43 21.55 -31.59 21.94
CA VAL A 43 21.56 -33.06 22.01
C VAL A 43 22.26 -33.55 23.29
N MET A 44 22.01 -34.80 23.66
CA MET A 44 22.83 -35.57 24.59
C MET A 44 23.83 -36.39 23.78
N LEU A 45 25.11 -36.05 23.91
CA LEU A 45 26.25 -36.71 23.26
C LEU A 45 27.21 -37.17 24.34
N ASP A 46 27.50 -38.47 24.40
CA ASP A 46 28.34 -39.08 25.44
C ASP A 46 27.94 -38.73 26.89
N GLY A 47 26.64 -38.52 27.12
CA GLY A 47 26.10 -38.16 28.43
C GLY A 47 26.17 -36.66 28.78
N GLU A 48 26.75 -35.84 27.90
CA GLU A 48 26.82 -34.39 28.05
C GLU A 48 25.85 -33.67 27.11
N LYS A 49 25.38 -32.51 27.55
CA LYS A 49 24.49 -31.67 26.75
C LYS A 49 25.32 -30.81 25.79
N THR A 50 25.13 -31.02 24.49
CA THR A 50 25.90 -30.37 23.42
C THR A 50 24.99 -29.55 22.50
N ARG A 51 25.38 -28.29 22.25
CA ARG A 51 24.72 -27.40 21.28
C ARG A 51 25.27 -27.68 19.89
N VAL A 52 24.43 -28.11 18.96
CA VAL A 52 24.80 -28.40 17.57
C VAL A 52 24.17 -27.38 16.64
N ARG A 53 24.98 -26.73 15.80
CA ARG A 53 24.55 -25.91 14.66
C ARG A 53 24.65 -26.77 13.40
N LEU A 54 23.53 -26.95 12.72
CA LEU A 54 23.43 -27.76 11.51
C LEU A 54 24.31 -27.15 10.42
N LEU A 55 25.20 -27.93 9.83
CA LEU A 55 26.08 -27.46 8.76
C LEU A 55 25.32 -27.14 7.46
N ASN A 56 25.89 -26.22 6.69
CA ASN A 56 25.51 -25.94 5.33
C ASN A 56 24.12 -25.35 5.06
N ILE A 57 23.34 -25.07 6.10
CA ILE A 57 22.08 -24.30 6.04
C ILE A 57 22.14 -23.02 6.86
N ASP A 58 21.29 -22.05 6.51
CA ASP A 58 20.95 -20.88 7.32
C ASP A 58 19.43 -20.76 7.34
N THR A 59 18.83 -20.66 8.53
CA THR A 59 17.39 -20.48 8.69
C THR A 59 17.04 -19.08 9.19
N PRO A 60 15.80 -18.61 8.99
CA PRO A 60 15.36 -17.37 9.60
C PRO A 60 15.52 -17.42 11.12
N GLU A 61 16.03 -16.32 11.70
CA GLU A 61 16.42 -16.26 13.10
C GLU A 61 15.22 -16.00 14.02
N ILE A 62 15.17 -16.76 15.12
CA ILE A 62 14.20 -16.52 16.20
C ILE A 62 14.59 -15.26 16.98
N GLY A 63 13.62 -14.36 17.19
CA GLY A 63 13.81 -13.10 17.89
C GLY A 63 14.29 -13.30 19.33
N ARG A 64 15.34 -12.57 19.73
CA ARG A 64 15.88 -12.57 21.09
C ARG A 64 16.14 -11.15 21.57
N ASN A 65 16.11 -10.94 22.88
CA ASN A 65 16.41 -9.64 23.53
C ASN A 65 15.53 -8.48 23.02
N GLY A 66 14.24 -8.73 22.79
CA GLY A 66 13.29 -7.73 22.32
C GLY A 66 13.31 -7.47 20.81
N LYS A 67 14.16 -8.17 20.05
CA LYS A 67 14.08 -8.19 18.58
C LYS A 67 12.94 -9.11 18.13
N PRO A 68 12.19 -8.75 17.08
CA PRO A 68 11.19 -9.63 16.49
C PRO A 68 11.86 -10.85 15.85
N SER A 69 11.12 -11.97 15.76
CA SER A 69 11.52 -13.10 14.92
C SER A 69 11.42 -12.71 13.45
N GLU A 70 12.30 -13.28 12.65
CA GLU A 70 12.20 -13.17 11.19
C GLU A 70 11.01 -13.97 10.66
N CYS A 71 10.49 -13.59 9.50
CA CYS A 71 9.43 -14.37 8.87
C CYS A 71 9.88 -15.81 8.62
N LEU A 72 9.00 -16.77 8.92
CA LEU A 72 9.26 -18.22 8.84
C LEU A 72 10.25 -18.78 9.87
N ALA A 73 10.69 -18.00 10.85
CA ALA A 73 11.60 -18.49 11.89
C ALA A 73 10.93 -19.54 12.80
N GLU A 74 9.70 -19.28 13.25
CA GLU A 74 8.95 -20.24 14.06
C GLU A 74 8.57 -21.47 13.23
N GLU A 75 8.18 -21.30 11.97
CA GLU A 75 7.87 -22.38 11.05
C GLU A 75 9.08 -23.28 10.78
N ALA A 76 10.28 -22.71 10.61
CA ALA A 76 11.53 -23.47 10.48
C ALA A 76 11.84 -24.28 11.75
N LYS A 77 11.63 -23.67 12.92
CA LYS A 77 11.80 -24.33 14.21
C LYS A 77 10.77 -25.45 14.43
N GLU A 78 9.50 -25.19 14.17
CA GLU A 78 8.40 -26.16 14.30
C GLU A 78 8.60 -27.36 13.36
N TYR A 79 9.05 -27.10 12.12
CA TYR A 79 9.42 -28.16 11.19
C TYR A 79 10.54 -29.03 11.76
N LEU A 80 11.61 -28.42 12.29
CA LEU A 80 12.70 -29.16 12.89
C LEU A 80 12.27 -29.90 14.17
N GLU A 81 11.37 -29.35 14.98
CA GLU A 81 10.77 -30.04 16.13
C GLU A 81 9.94 -31.25 15.72
N GLY A 82 9.21 -31.15 14.60
CA GLY A 82 8.44 -32.26 14.04
C GLY A 82 9.33 -33.36 13.45
N ARG A 83 10.44 -32.99 12.81
CA ARG A 83 11.42 -33.93 12.25
C ARG A 83 12.30 -34.58 13.31
N LEU A 84 12.66 -33.81 14.34
CA LEU A 84 13.52 -34.22 15.45
C LEU A 84 12.83 -34.00 16.82
N PRO A 85 11.77 -34.75 17.15
CA PRO A 85 11.17 -34.71 18.49
C PRO A 85 12.20 -35.02 19.58
N GLN A 86 11.98 -34.53 20.80
CA GLN A 86 12.81 -34.88 21.94
C GLN A 86 12.88 -36.41 22.11
N GLY A 87 14.10 -36.92 22.31
CA GLY A 87 14.39 -38.36 22.42
C GLY A 87 14.73 -39.03 21.09
N THR A 88 14.67 -38.31 19.97
CA THR A 88 15.06 -38.84 18.66
C THR A 88 16.55 -39.16 18.63
N GLU A 89 16.92 -40.37 18.23
CA GLU A 89 18.31 -40.74 17.96
C GLU A 89 18.74 -40.20 16.59
N VAL A 90 19.86 -39.47 16.55
CA VAL A 90 20.44 -38.91 15.33
C VAL A 90 21.91 -39.29 15.23
N THR A 91 22.41 -39.27 14.00
CA THR A 91 23.84 -39.39 13.73
C THR A 91 24.39 -38.00 13.36
N LEU A 92 25.46 -37.59 14.02
CA LEU A 92 26.20 -36.37 13.75
C LEU A 92 27.40 -36.72 12.88
N GLU A 93 27.45 -36.13 11.68
CA GLU A 93 28.58 -36.28 10.77
C GLU A 93 29.32 -34.94 10.65
N TYR A 94 30.63 -34.98 10.88
CA TYR A 94 31.47 -33.80 10.92
C TYR A 94 32.12 -33.47 9.57
N ASP A 95 32.58 -32.24 9.46
CA ASP A 95 33.42 -31.73 8.37
C ASP A 95 34.76 -31.21 8.94
N GLU A 96 35.53 -30.45 8.15
CA GLU A 96 36.88 -29.95 8.49
C GLU A 96 36.96 -29.28 9.87
N GLU A 97 36.03 -28.38 10.18
CA GLU A 97 35.94 -27.67 11.45
C GLU A 97 34.75 -28.17 12.27
N LYS A 98 35.02 -28.79 13.43
CA LYS A 98 33.97 -29.36 14.30
C LYS A 98 33.27 -28.34 15.20
N THR A 99 33.83 -27.15 15.40
CA THR A 99 33.30 -26.15 16.32
C THR A 99 33.38 -24.76 15.75
N ASP A 100 32.34 -23.96 15.93
CA ASP A 100 32.38 -22.55 15.56
C ASP A 100 33.02 -21.66 16.64
N LYS A 101 33.19 -20.38 16.32
CA LYS A 101 33.74 -19.36 17.23
C LYS A 101 32.92 -19.12 18.51
N TYR A 102 31.69 -19.63 18.58
CA TYR A 102 30.81 -19.53 19.75
C TYR A 102 30.83 -20.82 20.59
N GLY A 103 31.63 -21.82 20.20
CA GLY A 103 31.73 -23.10 20.87
C GLY A 103 30.60 -24.06 20.56
N ARG A 104 29.80 -23.82 19.50
CA ARG A 104 28.79 -24.78 19.05
C ARG A 104 29.45 -25.87 18.21
N THR A 105 29.01 -27.11 18.38
CA THR A 105 29.39 -28.21 17.50
C THR A 105 28.77 -28.01 16.12
N LEU A 106 29.55 -28.22 15.06
CA LEU A 106 29.14 -28.10 13.67
C LEU A 106 28.98 -29.50 13.07
N ALA A 107 27.77 -29.89 12.66
CA ALA A 107 27.53 -31.21 12.10
C ALA A 107 26.43 -31.22 11.02
N GLY A 108 26.55 -32.13 10.06
CA GLY A 108 25.40 -32.68 9.35
C GLY A 108 24.63 -33.59 10.29
N VAL A 109 23.31 -33.41 10.37
CA VAL A 109 22.44 -34.20 11.25
C VAL A 109 21.66 -35.18 10.41
N PHE A 110 21.82 -36.47 10.69
CA PHE A 110 21.17 -37.54 9.97
C PHE A 110 20.12 -38.25 10.83
N LEU A 111 18.94 -38.48 10.25
CA LEU A 111 17.88 -39.28 10.84
C LEU A 111 17.55 -40.45 9.91
N GLY A 112 17.90 -41.68 10.33
CA GLY A 112 17.63 -42.87 9.51
C GLY A 112 18.40 -42.92 8.18
N GLY A 113 19.46 -42.12 8.03
CA GLY A 113 20.25 -42.00 6.80
C GLY A 113 19.88 -40.78 5.94
N ASP A 114 18.79 -40.09 6.26
CA ASP A 114 18.41 -38.85 5.59
C ASP A 114 19.11 -37.66 6.23
N LEU A 115 19.67 -36.76 5.42
CA LEU A 115 20.27 -35.52 5.89
C LEU A 115 19.18 -34.49 6.23
N VAL A 116 18.92 -34.30 7.52
CA VAL A 116 17.92 -33.35 8.02
C VAL A 116 18.19 -31.92 7.56
N ASN A 117 19.47 -31.57 7.37
CA ASN A 117 19.87 -30.26 6.86
C ASN A 117 19.28 -30.02 5.45
N ALA A 118 19.30 -31.03 4.59
CA ALA A 118 18.71 -30.95 3.25
C ALA A 118 17.18 -30.98 3.31
N ASP A 119 16.58 -31.74 4.24
CA ASP A 119 15.13 -31.76 4.46
C ASP A 119 14.58 -30.34 4.73
N ILE A 120 15.21 -29.57 5.61
CA ILE A 120 14.80 -28.18 5.94
C ILE A 120 14.87 -27.27 4.69
N ALA A 121 15.93 -27.42 3.88
CA ALA A 121 16.09 -26.67 2.64
C ALA A 121 15.06 -27.08 1.58
N ALA A 122 14.68 -28.37 1.51
CA ALA A 122 13.68 -28.89 0.59
C ALA A 122 12.27 -28.34 0.86
N GLU A 123 11.95 -28.04 2.12
CA GLU A 123 10.72 -27.34 2.50
C GLU A 123 10.78 -25.83 2.25
N GLY A 124 11.95 -25.32 1.85
CA GLY A 124 12.18 -23.89 1.65
C GLY A 124 12.24 -23.12 2.97
N LEU A 125 12.67 -23.76 4.06
CA LEU A 125 12.82 -23.12 5.38
C LEU A 125 14.27 -22.71 5.68
N ALA A 126 15.19 -23.01 4.76
CA ALA A 126 16.61 -22.65 4.85
C ALA A 126 17.19 -22.22 3.49
N VAL A 127 18.31 -21.49 3.53
CA VAL A 127 19.20 -21.25 2.38
C VAL A 127 20.50 -22.02 2.54
N ALA A 128 21.11 -22.47 1.44
CA ALA A 128 22.43 -23.11 1.46
C ALA A 128 23.52 -22.08 1.82
N LYS A 129 24.32 -22.38 2.86
CA LYS A 129 25.37 -21.48 3.36
C LYS A 129 26.58 -22.23 3.86
N LYS A 130 27.78 -21.94 3.33
CA LYS A 130 29.02 -22.50 3.89
C LYS A 130 29.37 -21.84 5.23
N ILE A 131 29.92 -22.62 6.16
CA ILE A 131 30.38 -22.15 7.47
C ILE A 131 31.88 -22.41 7.56
N GLY A 132 32.70 -21.37 7.50
CA GLY A 132 34.15 -21.53 7.46
C GLY A 132 34.60 -22.36 6.25
N ALA A 133 35.47 -23.33 6.49
CA ALA A 133 35.90 -24.29 5.46
C ALA A 133 34.86 -25.38 5.17
N ASN A 134 33.83 -25.52 6.02
CA ASN A 134 32.88 -26.63 5.95
C ASN A 134 31.92 -26.51 4.76
N GLY A 135 32.02 -27.46 3.83
CA GLY A 135 31.25 -27.52 2.60
C GLY A 135 30.78 -28.91 2.21
N LYS A 136 31.02 -29.93 3.04
CA LYS A 136 30.73 -31.34 2.76
C LYS A 136 29.29 -31.61 2.31
N PHE A 137 28.32 -30.95 2.95
CA PHE A 137 26.89 -31.14 2.66
C PHE A 137 26.30 -30.03 1.77
N TYR A 138 27.10 -29.04 1.40
CA TYR A 138 26.61 -27.83 0.72
C TYR A 138 25.92 -28.10 -0.61
N ASN A 139 26.45 -29.02 -1.42
CA ASN A 139 25.86 -29.31 -2.74
C ASN A 139 24.50 -30.00 -2.61
N GLU A 140 24.35 -30.94 -1.68
CA GLU A 140 23.09 -31.65 -1.41
C GLU A 140 22.03 -30.67 -0.89
N VAL A 141 22.40 -29.82 0.07
CA VAL A 141 21.51 -28.76 0.58
C VAL A 141 21.12 -27.79 -0.55
N LYS A 142 22.07 -27.37 -1.39
CA LYS A 142 21.80 -26.46 -2.51
C LYS A 142 20.89 -27.08 -3.56
N GLU A 143 21.01 -28.38 -3.80
CA GLU A 143 20.10 -29.12 -4.67
C GLU A 143 18.69 -29.17 -4.08
N ALA A 144 18.57 -29.49 -2.78
CA ALA A 144 17.29 -29.49 -2.06
C ALA A 144 16.59 -28.12 -2.09
N GLU A 145 17.34 -27.03 -1.87
CA GLU A 145 16.85 -25.65 -1.92
C GLU A 145 16.29 -25.24 -3.31
N SER A 146 16.75 -25.88 -4.39
CA SER A 146 16.44 -25.46 -5.76
C SER A 146 14.94 -25.48 -6.10
N GLY A 147 14.20 -26.43 -5.53
CA GLY A 147 12.76 -26.59 -5.73
C GLY A 147 11.98 -25.37 -5.19
N PRO A 148 12.03 -25.10 -3.88
CA PRO A 148 11.41 -23.92 -3.29
C PRO A 148 11.86 -22.60 -3.91
N ARG A 149 13.15 -22.47 -4.24
CA ARG A 149 13.69 -21.28 -4.89
C ARG A 149 13.09 -21.04 -6.27
N THR A 150 12.92 -22.09 -7.07
CA THR A 150 12.30 -21.98 -8.41
C THR A 150 10.80 -21.71 -8.32
N LYS A 151 10.13 -22.29 -7.33
CA LYS A 151 8.68 -22.12 -7.13
C LYS A 151 8.30 -20.82 -6.42
N GLY A 152 9.27 -20.13 -5.80
CA GLY A 152 8.99 -18.99 -4.94
C GLY A 152 8.16 -19.39 -3.72
N THR A 153 8.54 -20.48 -3.03
CA THR A 153 7.87 -20.96 -1.81
C THR A 153 8.79 -20.89 -0.60
N GLY A 154 8.22 -20.98 0.60
CA GLY A 154 8.96 -20.84 1.85
C GLY A 154 9.66 -19.47 1.91
N VAL A 155 10.91 -19.46 2.35
CA VAL A 155 11.73 -18.24 2.45
C VAL A 155 11.87 -17.53 1.10
N PHE A 156 11.76 -18.23 -0.03
CA PHE A 156 11.83 -17.61 -1.36
C PHE A 156 10.52 -16.99 -1.84
N GLY A 157 9.43 -17.19 -1.10
CA GLY A 157 8.08 -16.71 -1.41
C GLY A 157 7.54 -15.68 -0.43
N VAL A 158 8.34 -15.26 0.56
CA VAL A 158 7.89 -14.29 1.57
C VAL A 158 7.70 -12.91 0.96
N SER A 159 6.82 -12.12 1.58
CA SER A 159 6.52 -10.76 1.13
C SER A 159 7.74 -9.85 1.19
N ASP A 160 7.67 -8.73 0.48
CA ASP A 160 8.72 -7.72 0.48
C ASP A 160 9.02 -7.17 1.88
N GLU A 161 8.00 -7.02 2.73
CA GLU A 161 8.18 -6.63 4.14
C GLU A 161 8.99 -7.66 4.91
N CYS A 162 8.72 -8.94 4.69
CA CYS A 162 9.46 -10.02 5.33
C CYS A 162 10.95 -9.98 4.99
N GLN A 163 11.31 -9.63 3.75
CA GLN A 163 12.70 -9.59 3.29
C GLN A 163 13.55 -8.49 3.94
N VAL A 164 12.91 -7.49 4.56
CA VAL A 164 13.58 -6.37 5.25
C VAL A 164 13.19 -6.24 6.73
N SER A 165 12.32 -7.12 7.23
CA SER A 165 11.68 -7.02 8.56
C SER A 165 12.61 -7.08 9.76
N SER A 166 13.85 -7.56 9.61
CA SER A 166 14.80 -7.63 10.74
C SER A 166 15.36 -6.24 11.09
N ASP A 167 15.23 -5.28 10.18
CA ASP A 167 15.55 -3.87 10.40
C ASP A 167 14.25 -3.07 10.50
N LYS A 168 14.00 -2.55 11.71
CA LYS A 168 12.79 -1.77 12.02
C LYS A 168 12.69 -0.51 11.17
N GLU A 169 13.78 0.20 10.94
CA GLU A 169 13.77 1.48 10.24
C GLU A 169 13.57 1.27 8.73
N MET A 170 14.10 0.17 8.18
CA MET A 170 13.82 -0.28 6.81
C MET A 170 12.34 -0.68 6.65
N ALA A 171 11.80 -1.45 7.59
CA ALA A 171 10.39 -1.84 7.58
C ALA A 171 9.45 -0.62 7.66
N GLU A 172 9.75 0.34 8.53
CA GLU A 172 9.00 1.61 8.64
C GLU A 172 9.08 2.44 7.36
N SER A 173 10.27 2.55 6.76
CA SER A 173 10.47 3.29 5.50
C SER A 173 9.70 2.64 4.34
N LEU A 174 9.71 1.31 4.26
CA LEU A 174 8.92 0.56 3.29
C LEU A 174 7.41 0.77 3.51
N GLN A 175 6.94 0.71 4.76
CA GLN A 175 5.53 0.94 5.09
C GLN A 175 5.09 2.37 4.75
N GLN A 176 5.93 3.36 5.02
CA GLN A 176 5.66 4.76 4.69
C GLN A 176 5.55 4.95 3.18
N ALA A 177 6.48 4.36 2.41
CA ALA A 177 6.44 4.43 0.96
C ALA A 177 5.21 3.72 0.39
N LYS A 178 4.81 2.54 0.91
CA LYS A 178 3.58 1.85 0.49
C LYS A 178 2.32 2.66 0.77
N SER A 179 2.28 3.33 1.92
CA SER A 179 1.17 4.19 2.31
C SER A 179 1.02 5.39 1.37
N ALA A 180 2.14 5.96 0.93
CA ALA A 180 2.14 7.05 -0.04
C ALA A 180 1.70 6.59 -1.44
N THR A 181 2.19 5.43 -1.92
CA THR A 181 1.72 4.84 -3.17
C THR A 181 0.21 4.59 -3.14
N ALA A 182 -0.31 4.03 -2.03
CA ALA A 182 -1.75 3.79 -1.86
C ALA A 182 -2.57 5.10 -1.83
N ALA A 183 -2.04 6.15 -1.19
CA ALA A 183 -2.68 7.46 -1.20
C ALA A 183 -2.73 8.04 -2.61
N ALA A 184 -1.64 7.96 -3.36
CA ALA A 184 -1.56 8.40 -4.76
C ALA A 184 -2.59 7.70 -5.65
N ALA A 185 -2.72 6.37 -5.53
CA ALA A 185 -3.76 5.60 -6.23
C ALA A 185 -5.20 6.04 -5.86
N GLY A 186 -5.42 6.45 -4.61
CA GLY A 186 -6.72 6.95 -4.14
C GLY A 186 -7.09 8.32 -4.71
N ILE A 187 -6.11 9.17 -5.03
CA ILE A 187 -6.36 10.48 -5.66
C ILE A 187 -6.89 10.34 -7.09
N GLY A 188 -6.54 9.24 -7.77
CA GLY A 188 -7.14 8.82 -9.04
C GLY A 188 -8.68 8.83 -9.05
N ILE A 189 -9.28 8.59 -7.87
CA ILE A 189 -10.73 8.53 -7.67
C ILE A 189 -11.32 9.89 -7.26
N ILE A 190 -10.51 10.77 -6.63
CA ILE A 190 -10.96 12.04 -6.05
C ILE A 190 -10.90 13.18 -7.06
N ALA A 191 -9.99 13.15 -8.05
CA ALA A 191 -9.94 14.16 -9.11
C ALA A 191 -11.27 14.30 -9.88
N ALA A 192 -12.08 13.23 -9.93
CA ALA A 192 -13.42 13.24 -10.52
C ALA A 192 -14.48 14.00 -9.69
N ASN A 193 -14.20 14.32 -8.42
CA ASN A 193 -15.14 14.93 -7.46
C ASN A 193 -14.60 16.21 -6.81
N ILE A 194 -13.72 16.96 -7.49
CA ILE A 194 -13.23 18.25 -6.97
C ILE A 194 -14.36 19.29 -7.03
N ASP A 195 -15.22 19.26 -6.01
CA ASP A 195 -15.91 20.45 -5.53
C ASP A 195 -14.84 21.45 -5.03
N SER A 196 -14.96 22.68 -5.50
CA SER A 196 -13.96 23.74 -5.46
C SER A 196 -13.71 24.39 -4.09
N ASP A 197 -13.95 23.68 -3.00
CA ASP A 197 -13.86 24.23 -1.63
C ASP A 197 -12.85 23.51 -0.71
N ASP A 198 -12.16 22.45 -1.16
CA ASP A 198 -11.08 21.81 -0.39
C ASP A 198 -9.75 21.89 -1.17
N ASP A 199 -8.94 22.87 -0.78
CA ASP A 199 -7.61 23.12 -1.33
C ASP A 199 -6.70 21.88 -1.18
N GLY A 200 -6.36 21.26 -2.31
CA GLY A 200 -5.07 20.58 -2.42
C GLY A 200 -5.06 19.06 -2.29
N GLY A 201 -6.11 18.34 -2.71
CA GLY A 201 -6.05 16.87 -2.84
C GLY A 201 -4.87 16.40 -3.69
N ALA A 202 -4.71 16.95 -4.91
CA ALA A 202 -3.59 16.64 -5.80
C ALA A 202 -2.24 17.18 -5.28
N ALA A 203 -2.20 18.41 -4.74
CA ALA A 203 -0.97 18.97 -4.16
C ALA A 203 -0.48 18.16 -2.95
N LYS A 204 -1.40 17.66 -2.12
CA LYS A 204 -1.13 16.78 -0.99
C LYS A 204 -0.66 15.40 -1.46
N ALA A 205 -1.22 14.88 -2.55
CA ALA A 205 -0.75 13.67 -3.22
C ALA A 205 0.73 13.77 -3.59
N LEU A 206 1.07 14.82 -4.35
CA LEU A 206 2.43 15.06 -4.83
C LEU A 206 3.40 15.27 -3.67
N ALA A 207 2.99 15.98 -2.62
CA ALA A 207 3.80 16.12 -1.39
C ALA A 207 4.04 14.77 -0.67
N GLN A 208 3.06 13.86 -0.68
CA GLN A 208 3.23 12.51 -0.14
C GLN A 208 4.15 11.64 -1.01
N ILE A 209 4.07 11.77 -2.33
CA ILE A 209 4.98 11.10 -3.28
C ILE A 209 6.43 11.58 -3.06
N ASP A 210 6.67 12.89 -2.93
CA ASP A 210 8.00 13.45 -2.64
C ASP A 210 8.54 12.96 -1.28
N ALA A 211 7.69 12.91 -0.26
CA ALA A 211 8.07 12.36 1.05
C ALA A 211 8.43 10.86 0.95
N ALA A 212 7.71 10.09 0.15
CA ALA A 212 7.98 8.68 -0.08
C ALA A 212 9.32 8.45 -0.80
N ARG A 213 9.61 9.22 -1.85
CA ARG A 213 10.90 9.18 -2.56
C ARG A 213 12.08 9.42 -1.62
N LYS A 214 11.98 10.41 -0.71
CA LYS A 214 12.99 10.64 0.34
C LYS A 214 13.16 9.44 1.27
N GLY A 215 12.07 8.75 1.60
CA GLY A 215 12.10 7.49 2.37
C GLY A 215 12.82 6.36 1.62
N LEU A 216 12.60 6.25 0.30
CA LEU A 216 13.26 5.26 -0.56
C LEU A 216 14.76 5.55 -0.73
N ASP A 217 15.17 6.81 -0.81
CA ASP A 217 16.59 7.19 -0.79
C ASP A 217 17.24 6.83 0.55
N ALA A 218 16.51 7.00 1.66
CA ALA A 218 16.98 6.55 2.96
C ALA A 218 17.16 5.02 2.99
N LEU A 219 16.27 4.22 2.38
CA LEU A 219 16.45 2.76 2.27
C LEU A 219 17.77 2.38 1.57
N ARG A 220 18.22 3.15 0.58
CA ARG A 220 19.47 2.89 -0.15
C ARG A 220 20.73 3.36 0.58
N GLY A 221 20.62 4.45 1.34
CA GLY A 221 21.75 5.10 1.99
C GLY A 221 22.11 4.57 3.37
N ARG A 222 21.30 3.67 3.94
CA ARG A 222 21.50 3.11 5.29
C ARG A 222 22.57 2.02 5.32
N SER A 223 23.21 1.84 6.49
CA SER A 223 23.92 0.60 6.77
C SER A 223 22.92 -0.55 6.71
N ASP A 224 23.20 -1.56 5.88
CA ASP A 224 22.38 -2.76 5.83
C ASP A 224 22.55 -3.54 7.14
N ASP A 225 21.69 -3.23 8.13
CA ASP A 225 21.69 -3.85 9.46
C ASP A 225 20.82 -5.10 9.52
N ARG A 226 20.34 -5.56 8.35
CA ARG A 226 19.63 -6.85 8.24
C ARG A 226 20.49 -7.99 8.76
N SER A 227 19.82 -9.05 9.20
CA SER A 227 20.48 -10.28 9.65
C SER A 227 21.37 -10.88 8.55
N GLU A 228 22.31 -11.72 8.97
CA GLU A 228 23.13 -12.51 8.05
C GLU A 228 22.26 -13.42 7.16
N PHE A 229 21.16 -13.94 7.70
CA PHE A 229 20.19 -14.73 6.94
C PHE A 229 19.55 -13.89 5.84
N GLN A 230 18.98 -12.73 6.15
CA GLN A 230 18.31 -11.88 5.16
C GLN A 230 19.26 -11.37 4.08
N LYS A 231 20.53 -11.08 4.42
CA LYS A 231 21.55 -10.71 3.44
C LYS A 231 21.87 -11.86 2.48
N ALA A 232 21.93 -13.09 2.99
CA ALA A 232 22.19 -14.28 2.17
C ALA A 232 20.98 -14.68 1.33
N ALA A 233 19.78 -14.66 1.92
CA ALA A 233 18.54 -15.05 1.26
C ALA A 233 18.06 -14.00 0.25
N TYR A 234 18.23 -12.71 0.56
CA TYR A 234 17.68 -11.58 -0.18
C TYR A 234 18.72 -10.47 -0.43
N PRO A 235 19.84 -10.77 -1.11
CA PRO A 235 20.92 -9.79 -1.28
C PRO A 235 20.46 -8.50 -1.96
N GLU A 236 19.57 -8.61 -2.95
CA GLU A 236 19.11 -7.47 -3.77
C GLU A 236 17.81 -6.84 -3.27
N ALA A 237 17.21 -7.34 -2.18
CA ALA A 237 15.87 -6.89 -1.76
C ALA A 237 15.77 -5.37 -1.55
N PRO A 238 16.65 -4.70 -0.78
CA PRO A 238 16.51 -3.25 -0.56
C PRO A 238 16.50 -2.44 -1.86
N GLU A 239 17.42 -2.75 -2.78
CA GLU A 239 17.55 -2.05 -4.05
C GLU A 239 16.38 -2.37 -5.00
N ARG A 240 15.99 -3.65 -5.09
CA ARG A 240 14.84 -4.10 -5.89
C ARG A 240 13.55 -3.41 -5.46
N LEU A 241 13.30 -3.36 -4.15
CA LEU A 241 12.11 -2.74 -3.57
C LEU A 241 12.08 -1.25 -3.83
N ALA A 242 13.19 -0.55 -3.55
CA ALA A 242 13.28 0.87 -3.81
C ALA A 242 13.00 1.20 -5.30
N LYS A 243 13.58 0.44 -6.23
CA LYS A 243 13.34 0.62 -7.67
C LYS A 243 11.89 0.35 -8.07
N GLN A 244 11.28 -0.72 -7.55
CA GLN A 244 9.89 -1.05 -7.87
C GLN A 244 8.95 0.07 -7.39
N MET A 245 9.13 0.54 -6.16
CA MET A 245 8.28 1.57 -5.58
C MET A 245 8.47 2.93 -6.23
N GLU A 246 9.70 3.30 -6.61
CA GLU A 246 9.93 4.52 -7.39
C GLU A 246 9.21 4.48 -8.74
N LYS A 247 9.19 3.31 -9.38
CA LYS A 247 8.47 3.12 -10.63
C LYS A 247 6.97 3.33 -10.42
N GLU A 248 6.38 2.67 -9.43
CA GLU A 248 4.95 2.84 -9.09
C GLU A 248 4.60 4.29 -8.73
N LEU A 249 5.45 4.96 -7.93
CA LEU A 249 5.26 6.37 -7.57
C LEU A 249 5.33 7.29 -8.79
N SER A 250 6.21 7.00 -9.75
CA SER A 250 6.33 7.81 -10.97
C SER A 250 5.14 7.60 -11.90
N GLU A 251 4.64 6.36 -12.02
CA GLU A 251 3.41 6.07 -12.78
C GLU A 251 2.20 6.80 -12.18
N HIS A 252 2.06 6.83 -10.85
CA HIS A 252 0.99 7.57 -10.21
C HIS A 252 1.16 9.10 -10.27
N GLU A 253 2.39 9.62 -10.25
CA GLU A 253 2.65 11.05 -10.46
C GLU A 253 2.18 11.49 -11.84
N GLU A 254 2.54 10.74 -12.89
CA GLU A 254 2.07 10.99 -14.26
C GLU A 254 0.54 10.93 -14.36
N GLU A 255 -0.10 9.94 -13.73
CA GLU A 255 -1.56 9.80 -13.69
C GLU A 255 -2.24 10.98 -12.99
N ILE A 256 -1.70 11.45 -11.86
CA ILE A 256 -2.23 12.61 -11.14
C ILE A 256 -2.13 13.87 -12.00
N GLU A 257 -0.99 14.10 -12.64
CA GLU A 257 -0.79 15.26 -13.52
C GLU A 257 -1.77 15.26 -14.69
N GLU A 258 -1.97 14.11 -15.36
CA GLU A 258 -2.94 13.97 -16.46
C GLU A 258 -4.38 14.25 -15.99
N GLN A 259 -4.75 13.75 -14.81
CA GLN A 259 -6.08 13.97 -14.26
C GLN A 259 -6.33 15.42 -13.85
N VAL A 260 -5.33 16.09 -13.26
CA VAL A 260 -5.40 17.51 -12.94
C VAL A 260 -5.59 18.32 -14.22
N GLU A 261 -4.78 18.07 -15.25
CA GLU A 261 -4.91 18.77 -16.54
C GLU A 261 -6.30 18.53 -17.16
N THR A 262 -6.80 17.30 -17.11
CA THR A 262 -8.13 16.97 -17.63
C THR A 262 -9.24 17.68 -16.85
N ALA A 263 -9.16 17.71 -15.52
CA ALA A 263 -10.13 18.40 -14.67
C ALA A 263 -10.14 19.91 -14.92
N GLU A 264 -8.96 20.52 -15.08
CA GLU A 264 -8.85 21.95 -15.43
C GLU A 264 -9.44 22.26 -16.81
N ARG A 265 -9.19 21.41 -17.82
CA ARG A 265 -9.80 21.55 -19.15
C ARG A 265 -11.31 21.43 -19.11
N GLU A 266 -11.87 20.49 -18.35
CA GLU A 266 -13.33 20.33 -18.21
C GLU A 266 -13.95 21.51 -17.45
N LYS A 267 -13.29 22.03 -16.40
CA LYS A 267 -13.71 23.27 -15.71
C LYS A 267 -13.73 24.47 -16.64
N ALA A 268 -12.71 24.65 -17.48
CA ALA A 268 -12.65 25.73 -18.46
C ALA A 268 -13.78 25.63 -19.51
N LYS A 269 -14.04 24.42 -20.03
CA LYS A 269 -15.18 24.19 -20.95
C LYS A 269 -16.53 24.48 -20.28
N GLU A 270 -16.68 24.12 -19.02
CA GLU A 270 -17.90 24.38 -18.25
C GLU A 270 -18.11 25.88 -18.00
N GLU A 271 -17.06 26.62 -17.67
CA GLU A 271 -17.10 28.07 -17.49
C GLU A 271 -17.44 28.78 -18.81
N GLU A 272 -16.82 28.37 -19.92
CA GLU A 272 -17.15 28.90 -21.26
C GLU A 272 -18.61 28.59 -21.64
N ARG A 273 -19.10 27.38 -21.35
CA ARG A 273 -20.51 27.02 -21.56
C ARG A 273 -21.45 27.92 -20.76
N ARG A 274 -21.16 28.16 -19.48
CA ARG A 274 -21.96 29.05 -18.61
C ARG A 274 -21.94 30.49 -19.10
N GLU A 275 -20.81 30.97 -19.58
CA GLU A 275 -20.70 32.31 -20.14
C GLU A 275 -21.54 32.45 -21.41
N ARG A 276 -21.45 31.50 -22.35
CA ARG A 276 -22.29 31.47 -23.56
C ARG A 276 -23.78 31.39 -23.24
N GLU A 277 -24.16 30.58 -22.25
CA GLU A 277 -25.55 30.50 -21.78
C GLU A 277 -26.02 31.85 -21.21
N ARG A 278 -25.20 32.52 -20.39
CA ARG A 278 -25.50 33.85 -19.85
C ARG A 278 -25.66 34.88 -20.97
N GLU A 279 -24.73 34.93 -21.93
CA GLU A 279 -24.82 35.84 -23.07
C GLU A 279 -26.08 35.59 -23.91
N SER A 280 -26.43 34.30 -24.12
CA SER A 280 -27.65 33.93 -24.84
C SER A 280 -28.93 34.35 -24.11
N GLN A 281 -28.94 34.26 -22.77
CA GLN A 281 -30.05 34.71 -21.94
C GLN A 281 -30.18 36.23 -21.98
N GLU A 282 -29.07 36.97 -21.80
CA GLU A 282 -29.07 38.42 -21.89
C GLU A 282 -29.51 38.92 -23.28
N ALA A 283 -29.08 38.25 -24.36
CA ALA A 283 -29.52 38.58 -25.72
C ALA A 283 -31.02 38.33 -25.91
N ALA A 284 -31.54 37.20 -25.43
CA ALA A 284 -32.97 36.88 -25.48
C ALA A 284 -33.83 37.86 -24.68
N GLU A 285 -33.35 38.29 -23.51
CA GLU A 285 -34.01 39.32 -22.69
C GLU A 285 -34.04 40.68 -23.38
N ARG A 286 -32.93 41.10 -24.01
CA ARG A 286 -32.88 42.33 -24.81
C ARG A 286 -33.84 42.29 -25.99
N GLU A 287 -33.86 41.19 -26.75
CA GLU A 287 -34.77 41.02 -27.88
C GLU A 287 -36.24 41.04 -27.42
N ALA A 288 -36.56 40.41 -26.28
CA ALA A 288 -37.90 40.45 -25.70
C ALA A 288 -38.30 41.88 -25.30
N ALA A 289 -37.40 42.64 -24.68
CA ALA A 289 -37.65 44.04 -24.30
C ALA A 289 -37.84 44.95 -25.52
N GLU A 290 -37.06 44.75 -26.60
CA GLU A 290 -37.24 45.49 -27.86
C GLU A 290 -38.60 45.21 -28.51
N ARG A 291 -39.01 43.94 -28.57
CA ARG A 291 -40.32 43.53 -29.08
C ARG A 291 -41.48 44.11 -28.26
N GLU A 292 -41.32 44.17 -26.94
CA GLU A 292 -42.30 44.80 -26.05
C GLU A 292 -42.38 46.32 -26.31
N ALA A 293 -41.25 47.01 -26.39
CA ALA A 293 -41.20 48.44 -26.69
C ALA A 293 -41.76 48.79 -28.09
N GLU A 294 -41.55 47.94 -29.09
CA GLU A 294 -42.17 48.09 -30.41
C GLU A 294 -43.70 47.90 -30.34
N ARG A 295 -44.16 46.89 -29.61
CA ARG A 295 -45.59 46.65 -29.39
C ARG A 295 -46.26 47.85 -28.70
N GLU A 296 -45.63 48.40 -27.67
CA GLU A 296 -46.11 49.60 -26.98
C GLU A 296 -46.17 50.81 -27.91
N ARG A 297 -45.13 51.03 -28.71
CA ARG A 297 -45.12 52.11 -29.72
C ARG A 297 -46.26 51.97 -30.73
N ARG A 298 -46.49 50.76 -31.25
CA ARG A 298 -47.59 50.51 -32.19
C ARG A 298 -48.96 50.75 -31.55
N LEU A 299 -49.14 50.33 -30.29
CA LEU A 299 -50.38 50.60 -29.55
C LEU A 299 -50.59 52.11 -29.31
N ALA A 300 -49.51 52.86 -29.03
CA ALA A 300 -49.57 54.30 -28.86
C ALA A 300 -49.89 55.04 -30.19
N GLU A 301 -49.30 54.62 -31.31
CA GLU A 301 -49.61 55.14 -32.65
C GLU A 301 -51.06 54.84 -33.05
N GLU A 302 -51.54 53.62 -32.80
CA GLU A 302 -52.92 53.22 -33.06
C GLU A 302 -53.90 54.06 -32.21
N ALA A 303 -53.60 54.28 -30.92
CA ALA A 303 -54.39 55.16 -30.07
C ALA A 303 -54.41 56.62 -30.55
N ALA A 304 -53.27 57.15 -31.01
CA ALA A 304 -53.19 58.50 -31.57
C ALA A 304 -53.97 58.64 -32.89
N HIS A 305 -54.02 57.59 -33.72
CA HIS A 305 -54.80 57.58 -34.95
C HIS A 305 -56.31 57.55 -34.71
N VAL A 306 -56.75 56.85 -33.66
CA VAL A 306 -58.16 56.83 -33.22
C VAL A 306 -58.60 58.22 -32.70
N ASP A 307 -57.72 58.95 -32.02
CA ASP A 307 -58.01 60.32 -31.54
C ASP A 307 -58.08 61.35 -32.69
N ALA A 308 -57.22 61.21 -33.70
CA ALA A 308 -57.20 62.10 -34.87
C ALA A 308 -58.38 61.89 -35.86
N THR A 309 -59.13 60.79 -35.73
CA THR A 309 -60.28 60.45 -36.58
C THR A 309 -61.63 60.57 -35.88
N ALA A 310 -61.66 61.08 -34.65
CA ALA A 310 -62.90 61.31 -33.89
C ALA A 310 -63.70 62.51 -34.47
N PRO A 311 -64.94 62.31 -34.96
CA PRO A 311 -65.79 63.44 -35.32
C PRO A 311 -66.33 64.10 -34.05
N ALA A 312 -66.37 65.44 -34.04
CA ALA A 312 -67.06 66.20 -33.01
C ALA A 312 -68.57 65.88 -33.07
N ALA A 313 -69.09 65.19 -32.05
CA ALA A 313 -70.53 65.02 -31.90
C ALA A 313 -70.95 65.07 -30.43
N GLY A 314 -71.51 66.23 -30.08
CA GLY A 314 -72.87 66.35 -29.55
C GLY A 314 -73.31 65.33 -28.51
N SER A 315 -73.31 65.80 -27.26
CA SER A 315 -74.16 65.36 -26.15
C SER A 315 -75.50 64.77 -26.60
N ASN A 316 -75.74 63.49 -26.26
CA ASN A 316 -77.07 63.07 -25.87
C ASN A 316 -77.02 61.96 -24.82
N SER A 317 -77.54 62.32 -23.66
CA SER A 317 -77.86 61.48 -22.52
C SER A 317 -78.93 60.45 -22.88
N ASN A 318 -78.66 59.17 -22.62
CA ASN A 318 -79.70 58.21 -22.30
C ASN A 318 -79.21 57.25 -21.21
N THR A 319 -79.71 57.50 -20.01
CA THR A 319 -79.55 56.69 -18.81
C THR A 319 -80.51 55.51 -18.88
N ALA A 320 -79.98 54.32 -19.15
CA ALA A 320 -80.65 53.05 -18.88
C ALA A 320 -79.78 52.28 -17.88
N GLY A 321 -80.27 52.22 -16.64
CA GLY A 321 -79.57 51.63 -15.51
C GLY A 321 -79.36 50.13 -15.68
N SER A 322 -78.09 49.74 -15.76
CA SER A 322 -77.62 48.43 -15.36
C SER A 322 -76.61 48.65 -14.24
N GLN A 323 -76.97 48.26 -13.02
CA GLN A 323 -76.14 48.45 -11.84
C GLN A 323 -74.82 47.68 -12.00
N TYR A 324 -73.76 48.41 -12.36
CA TYR A 324 -72.39 47.95 -12.20
C TYR A 324 -72.10 47.87 -10.69
N VAL A 325 -72.05 46.64 -10.16
CA VAL A 325 -71.42 46.38 -8.88
C VAL A 325 -69.92 46.47 -9.12
N ALA A 326 -69.28 47.50 -8.56
CA ALA A 326 -67.85 47.67 -8.62
C ALA A 326 -67.14 46.41 -8.09
N PRO A 327 -66.17 45.82 -8.83
CA PRO A 327 -65.29 44.84 -8.22
C PRO A 327 -64.54 45.56 -7.10
N GLN A 328 -64.78 45.09 -5.87
CA GLN A 328 -64.10 45.57 -4.68
C GLN A 328 -62.59 45.54 -4.92
N PRO A 329 -61.83 46.54 -4.43
CA PRO A 329 -60.37 46.51 -4.49
C PRO A 329 -59.90 45.17 -3.93
N GLN A 330 -59.19 44.38 -4.74
CA GLN A 330 -58.58 43.16 -4.24
C GLN A 330 -57.65 43.58 -3.10
N LYS A 331 -57.99 43.15 -1.89
CA LYS A 331 -57.17 43.32 -0.70
C LYS A 331 -55.74 42.95 -1.08
N ALA A 332 -54.77 43.83 -0.82
CA ALA A 332 -53.37 43.46 -0.84
C ALA A 332 -53.23 42.11 -0.12
N PRO A 333 -52.53 41.11 -0.69
CA PRO A 333 -52.49 39.78 -0.12
C PRO A 333 -52.08 39.91 1.34
N SER A 334 -52.95 39.45 2.25
CA SER A 334 -52.65 39.53 3.67
C SER A 334 -51.33 38.82 3.90
N VAL A 335 -50.34 39.53 4.41
CA VAL A 335 -49.03 38.96 4.73
C VAL A 335 -49.24 37.68 5.53
N ASP A 336 -48.82 36.56 4.96
CA ASP A 336 -48.99 35.26 5.56
C ASP A 336 -47.94 35.06 6.66
N THR A 337 -48.41 34.80 7.87
CA THR A 337 -47.59 34.65 9.08
C THR A 337 -47.09 33.20 9.28
N TYR A 338 -47.24 32.34 8.27
CA TYR A 338 -46.88 30.92 8.34
C TYR A 338 -45.37 30.71 8.60
N THR A 339 -45.00 30.11 9.73
CA THR A 339 -43.59 29.94 10.14
C THR A 339 -42.95 28.62 9.70
N GLY A 340 -43.66 27.75 8.99
CA GLY A 340 -43.13 26.47 8.49
C GLY A 340 -42.33 26.61 7.19
N CYS A 341 -41.96 25.48 6.57
CA CYS A 341 -41.13 25.48 5.36
C CYS A 341 -41.85 26.07 4.14
N ARG A 342 -41.11 26.89 3.38
CA ARG A 342 -41.62 27.67 2.25
C ARG A 342 -40.80 27.37 1.00
N ALA A 343 -41.45 27.21 -0.14
CA ALA A 343 -40.80 27.14 -1.44
C ALA A 343 -41.03 28.46 -2.20
N TYR A 344 -39.95 29.07 -2.70
CA TYR A 344 -39.97 30.32 -3.46
C TYR A 344 -39.73 30.09 -4.98
N GLY A 345 -39.69 28.84 -5.41
CA GLY A 345 -39.42 28.42 -6.79
C GLY A 345 -39.79 26.94 -6.97
N GLY A 346 -39.87 26.49 -8.23
CA GLY A 346 -40.27 25.11 -8.59
C GLY A 346 -41.74 25.01 -9.02
N ASN A 347 -42.19 23.78 -9.31
CA ASN A 347 -43.54 23.51 -9.81
C ASN A 347 -44.58 23.43 -8.67
N TYR A 348 -44.78 24.55 -7.98
CA TYR A 348 -45.74 24.71 -6.89
C TYR A 348 -46.73 25.84 -7.18
N ALA A 349 -47.92 25.76 -6.59
CA ALA A 349 -48.86 26.88 -6.65
C ALA A 349 -48.51 27.91 -5.57
N PHE A 350 -48.03 29.09 -5.98
CA PHE A 350 -47.64 30.18 -5.09
C PHE A 350 -48.85 30.97 -4.58
N THR A 351 -49.51 30.42 -3.55
CA THR A 351 -50.78 30.94 -3.01
C THR A 351 -50.61 31.90 -1.82
N SER A 352 -49.40 32.10 -1.30
CA SER A 352 -49.13 32.90 -0.10
C SER A 352 -48.07 33.96 -0.34
N VAL A 353 -48.08 35.05 0.44
CA VAL A 353 -47.14 36.18 0.30
C VAL A 353 -46.49 36.48 1.64
N ASP A 354 -45.15 36.58 1.68
CA ASP A 354 -44.43 36.87 2.91
C ASP A 354 -44.40 38.35 3.28
N LYS A 355 -43.84 38.68 4.45
CA LYS A 355 -43.72 40.06 4.95
C LYS A 355 -42.87 40.97 4.06
N LYS A 356 -42.13 40.42 3.09
CA LYS A 356 -41.34 41.14 2.10
C LYS A 356 -42.05 41.23 0.74
N GLY A 357 -43.31 40.77 0.64
CA GLY A 357 -44.09 40.80 -0.59
C GLY A 357 -43.76 39.68 -1.58
N ARG A 358 -42.99 38.67 -1.18
CA ARG A 358 -42.60 37.56 -2.08
C ARG A 358 -43.63 36.45 -2.04
N ALA A 359 -44.07 35.99 -3.21
CA ALA A 359 -44.95 34.84 -3.34
C ALA A 359 -44.22 33.54 -2.98
N TYR A 360 -44.88 32.63 -2.27
CA TYR A 360 -44.34 31.33 -1.88
C TYR A 360 -45.43 30.27 -1.75
N ALA A 361 -45.03 29.01 -1.79
CA ALA A 361 -45.87 27.85 -1.51
C ALA A 361 -45.52 27.26 -0.13
N LYS A 362 -46.52 26.83 0.62
CA LYS A 362 -46.34 26.13 1.90
C LYS A 362 -46.02 24.67 1.59
N ILE A 363 -44.94 24.16 2.16
CA ILE A 363 -44.52 22.78 1.95
C ILE A 363 -44.29 22.06 3.27
N ASP A 364 -44.47 20.75 3.26
CA ASP A 364 -44.00 19.89 4.34
C ASP A 364 -42.46 19.93 4.38
N CYS A 365 -41.89 20.12 5.56
CA CYS A 365 -40.45 20.30 5.72
C CYS A 365 -39.63 19.06 5.34
N THR A 366 -40.22 17.88 5.45
CA THR A 366 -39.58 16.58 5.25
C THR A 366 -39.83 16.06 3.84
N THR A 367 -41.10 16.04 3.39
CA THR A 367 -41.48 15.43 2.11
C THR A 367 -41.41 16.41 0.94
N LYS A 368 -41.29 17.72 1.20
CA LYS A 368 -41.33 18.82 0.22
C LYS A 368 -42.61 18.85 -0.63
N GLN A 369 -43.66 18.15 -0.22
CA GLN A 369 -44.96 18.22 -0.88
C GLN A 369 -45.69 19.51 -0.48
N GLN A 370 -46.46 20.07 -1.43
CA GLN A 370 -47.28 21.24 -1.15
C GLN A 370 -48.40 20.91 -0.17
N ILE A 371 -48.56 21.77 0.83
CA ILE A 371 -49.59 21.66 1.86
C ILE A 371 -50.48 22.90 1.82
N GLY A 372 -51.78 22.70 1.61
CA GLY A 372 -52.77 23.77 1.56
C GLY A 372 -53.05 24.29 0.17
#